data_AF-A0A502BRN7-F1
#
_entry.id   AF-A0A502BRN7-F1
#
_cell.length_a   1.000
_cell.length_b   1.000
_cell.length_c   1.000
_cell.angle_alpha   90.00
_cell.angle_beta   90.00
_cell.angle_gamma   90.00
#
_symmetry.space_group_name_H-M   'P 1'
#
loop_
_entity.id
_entity.type
_entity.pdbx_description
1 polymer ?
#
loop_
_entity_poly.entity_id
_entity_poly.type
_entity_poly.pdbx_seq_one_letter_code
_entity_poly.pdbx_strand_id
1 'polypeptide(L)'
;MRKLTIIFAFFLSLAATCASAQNDSSGNTNNIPQLQNPSEETIEIGLSTETIAITSNFSGTDLTIFGALDNADPLIQRQGRYDIIVVLQGPSRDLVVRKKERYLGVWVNADSETFLGVPLSYSLASTRNLQDIADDKLYRELSVGVRNFYLRPEDPASLSANILKFGNELREMKIRQGLYSQRIGGVEFLSRTLFRATLNLSANVPVGRHRARALLFRNGVFLREANASLEIVKASVEQSIYDIAHKYSFYYGLFAVFLAVLTGWAGRILFKKD
;
A
#
# COMPACT_ATOMS: atom_id res chain seq x y z
N MET A 1 -24.70 -47.25 -8.32
CA MET A 1 -24.42 -48.60 -7.79
C MET A 1 -22.99 -48.99 -8.14
N ARG A 2 -22.30 -49.74 -7.24
CA ARG A 2 -20.86 -50.11 -7.19
C ARG A 2 -19.95 -48.97 -6.70
N LYS A 3 -19.55 -48.85 -5.42
CA LYS A 3 -18.91 -49.77 -4.44
C LYS A 3 -17.62 -50.43 -4.96
N LEU A 4 -16.46 -50.01 -4.42
CA LEU A 4 -15.46 -50.97 -3.90
C LEU A 4 -14.53 -50.32 -2.86
N THR A 5 -14.50 -50.98 -1.70
CA THR A 5 -13.71 -50.79 -0.48
C THR A 5 -12.39 -51.56 -0.57
N ILE A 6 -11.39 -51.21 0.25
CA ILE A 6 -10.27 -52.03 0.84
C ILE A 6 -9.46 -51.00 1.67
N ILE A 7 -9.45 -50.88 3.00
CA ILE A 7 -9.10 -51.77 4.14
C ILE A 7 -7.71 -52.41 4.03
N PHE A 8 -6.73 -51.85 4.75
CA PHE A 8 -5.65 -52.65 5.33
C PHE A 8 -5.26 -52.07 6.70
N ALA A 9 -5.38 -52.90 7.72
CA ALA A 9 -4.95 -52.70 9.09
C ALA A 9 -3.96 -53.82 9.43
N PHE A 10 -2.84 -53.53 10.10
CA PHE A 10 -2.07 -54.49 10.91
C PHE A 10 -0.95 -53.73 11.67
N PHE A 11 -1.03 -53.64 13.01
CA PHE A 11 -0.33 -54.47 14.05
C PHE A 11 1.09 -53.95 14.37
N LEU A 12 1.39 -53.42 15.57
CA LEU A 12 1.53 -54.02 16.92
C LEU A 12 3.01 -54.32 17.24
N SER A 13 3.43 -53.98 18.48
CA SER A 13 4.56 -54.52 19.29
C SER A 13 5.56 -53.41 19.70
N LEU A 14 6.16 -53.33 20.90
CA LEU A 14 5.96 -53.87 22.26
C LEU A 14 7.06 -53.20 23.14
N ALA A 15 6.74 -52.94 24.41
CA ALA A 15 7.56 -52.70 25.61
C ALA A 15 9.09 -52.52 25.54
N ALA A 16 9.64 -51.57 26.34
CA ALA A 16 10.31 -51.91 27.62
C ALA A 16 10.97 -50.69 28.31
N THR A 17 10.86 -50.72 29.63
CA THR A 17 11.30 -49.85 30.73
C THR A 17 12.81 -49.81 31.01
N CYS A 18 13.27 -48.72 31.66
CA CYS A 18 14.13 -48.62 32.88
C CYS A 18 14.87 -47.25 32.91
N ALA A 19 14.61 -46.35 33.87
CA ALA A 19 15.35 -46.14 35.15
C ALA A 19 16.82 -45.69 34.90
N SER A 20 17.38 -44.59 35.44
CA SER A 20 17.34 -43.97 36.78
C SER A 20 17.76 -42.48 36.70
N ALA A 21 17.10 -41.53 37.37
CA ALA A 21 17.41 -40.97 38.69
C ALA A 21 18.68 -40.09 38.78
N GLN A 22 18.49 -38.79 39.07
CA GLN A 22 19.36 -38.01 39.97
C GLN A 22 18.57 -36.84 40.60
N ASN A 23 18.29 -36.99 41.90
CA ASN A 23 18.05 -35.96 42.93
C ASN A 23 19.23 -34.95 42.94
N ASP A 24 19.18 -33.72 43.46
CA ASP A 24 18.34 -33.05 44.46
C ASP A 24 18.67 -31.54 44.44
N SER A 25 17.80 -30.72 45.07
CA SER A 25 18.09 -29.39 45.66
C SER A 25 18.44 -28.24 44.68
N SER A 26 17.72 -27.12 44.63
CA SER A 26 17.52 -26.16 45.73
C SER A 26 16.52 -25.09 45.27
N GLY A 27 15.66 -24.63 46.17
CA GLY A 27 14.70 -23.57 45.89
C GLY A 27 15.35 -22.28 45.39
N ASN A 28 14.87 -21.78 44.25
CA ASN A 28 15.02 -20.39 43.86
C ASN A 28 13.63 -19.85 43.56
N THR A 29 12.90 -19.46 44.61
CA THR A 29 11.70 -18.62 44.49
C THR A 29 12.15 -17.20 44.14
N ASN A 30 12.56 -17.01 42.89
CA ASN A 30 12.68 -15.71 42.25
C ASN A 30 11.90 -15.74 40.93
N ASN A 31 10.67 -16.25 40.97
CA ASN A 31 9.63 -15.73 40.08
C ASN A 31 9.23 -14.36 40.62
N ILE A 32 10.10 -13.38 40.38
CA ILE A 32 9.66 -11.99 40.30
C ILE A 32 8.59 -12.04 39.20
N PRO A 33 7.31 -11.71 39.47
CA PRO A 33 6.40 -11.46 38.38
C PRO A 33 7.10 -10.39 37.56
N GLN A 34 7.47 -10.70 36.32
CA GLN A 34 7.80 -9.65 35.36
C GLN A 34 6.57 -8.76 35.36
N LEU A 35 6.65 -7.65 36.09
CA LEU A 35 5.67 -6.59 36.05
C LEU A 35 5.51 -6.35 34.55
N GLN A 36 4.29 -6.60 34.06
CA GLN A 36 3.87 -6.27 32.71
C GLN A 36 4.62 -5.00 32.32
N ASN A 37 5.47 -5.07 31.28
CA ASN A 37 6.00 -3.86 30.68
C ASN A 37 4.81 -2.89 30.58
N PRO A 38 4.91 -1.66 31.09
CA PRO A 38 3.81 -0.71 30.99
C PRO A 38 3.37 -0.74 29.54
N SER A 39 2.12 -1.15 29.33
CA SER A 39 1.61 -1.62 28.04
C SER A 39 2.10 -0.68 26.95
N GLU A 40 3.01 -1.15 26.10
CA GLU A 40 3.71 -0.25 25.20
C GLU A 40 2.71 0.43 24.26
N GLU A 41 2.80 1.76 24.18
CA GLU A 41 1.95 2.56 23.31
C GLU A 41 2.02 2.01 21.88
N THR A 42 0.88 1.53 21.40
CA THR A 42 0.75 0.87 20.11
C THR A 42 -0.22 1.65 19.23
N ILE A 43 -0.12 1.45 17.93
CA ILE A 43 -1.00 2.04 16.94
C ILE A 43 -1.52 0.93 16.04
N GLU A 44 -2.80 0.99 15.70
CA GLU A 44 -3.46 0.10 14.75
C GLU A 44 -4.16 0.94 13.68
N ILE A 45 -4.19 0.44 12.45
CA ILE A 45 -4.85 1.15 11.33
C ILE A 45 -5.75 0.25 10.50
N GLY A 46 -6.81 0.84 9.97
CA GLY A 46 -7.73 0.23 9.02
C GLY A 46 -8.02 1.18 7.86
N LEU A 47 -8.10 0.63 6.66
CA LEU A 47 -8.50 1.38 5.47
C LEU A 47 -10.02 1.41 5.36
N SER A 48 -10.60 2.51 4.86
CA SER A 48 -12.04 2.54 4.56
C SER A 48 -12.44 1.51 3.50
N THR A 49 -11.50 1.18 2.60
CA THR A 49 -11.63 0.08 1.65
C THR A 49 -10.26 -0.51 1.38
N GLU A 50 -10.19 -1.84 1.24
CA GLU A 50 -8.95 -2.54 0.92
C GLU A 50 -8.67 -2.58 -0.58
N THR A 51 -9.71 -2.40 -1.41
CA THR A 51 -9.59 -2.48 -2.88
C THR A 51 -10.30 -1.32 -3.56
N ILE A 52 -9.58 -0.62 -4.44
CA ILE A 52 -10.13 0.47 -5.28
C ILE A 52 -10.04 0.05 -6.74
N ALA A 53 -11.18 0.04 -7.42
CA ALA A 53 -11.24 -0.19 -8.87
C ALA A 53 -11.26 1.16 -9.62
N ILE A 54 -10.23 1.46 -10.40
CA ILE A 54 -10.12 2.69 -11.20
C ILE A 54 -10.65 2.50 -12.62
N THR A 55 -11.61 3.31 -13.02
CA THR A 55 -12.18 3.36 -14.38
C THR A 55 -11.39 4.33 -15.26
N SER A 56 -11.63 4.30 -16.59
CA SER A 56 -11.00 5.23 -17.53
C SER A 56 -11.32 6.72 -17.28
N ASN A 57 -12.38 7.02 -16.50
CA ASN A 57 -12.79 8.37 -16.10
C ASN A 57 -12.42 8.72 -14.65
N PHE A 58 -11.54 7.95 -14.02
CA PHE A 58 -11.09 8.22 -12.65
C PHE A 58 -10.34 9.56 -12.57
N SER A 59 -10.83 10.48 -11.74
CA SER A 59 -10.29 11.84 -11.57
C SER A 59 -9.51 12.03 -10.26
N GLY A 60 -9.26 10.93 -9.53
CA GLY A 60 -8.72 10.96 -8.18
C GLY A 60 -9.80 10.88 -7.12
N THR A 61 -9.40 10.52 -5.90
CA THR A 61 -10.29 10.45 -4.75
C THR A 61 -9.49 10.67 -3.47
N ASP A 62 -10.15 11.00 -2.36
CA ASP A 62 -9.50 10.99 -1.05
C ASP A 62 -9.69 9.60 -0.41
N LEU A 63 -8.58 8.98 -0.03
CA LEU A 63 -8.57 7.75 0.75
C LEU A 63 -8.59 8.11 2.23
N THR A 64 -9.57 7.58 2.95
CA THR A 64 -9.65 7.73 4.40
C THR A 64 -9.06 6.51 5.08
N ILE A 65 -8.11 6.74 5.97
CA ILE A 65 -7.48 5.73 6.82
C ILE A 65 -7.87 6.04 8.24
N PHE A 66 -8.43 5.06 8.94
CA PHE A 66 -8.73 5.15 10.35
C PHE A 66 -7.63 4.49 11.14
N GLY A 67 -7.40 4.95 12.35
CA GLY A 67 -6.54 4.23 13.27
C GLY A 67 -6.85 4.55 14.71
N ALA A 68 -6.38 3.68 15.59
CA ALA A 68 -6.54 3.80 17.02
C ALA A 68 -5.19 3.66 17.71
N LEU A 69 -4.96 4.47 18.74
CA LEU A 69 -3.87 4.29 19.67
C LEU A 69 -4.33 3.34 20.77
N ASP A 70 -3.48 2.37 21.10
CA ASP A 70 -3.65 1.50 22.25
C ASP A 70 -2.67 1.89 23.36
N ASN A 71 -3.12 1.80 24.61
CA ASN A 71 -2.35 2.15 25.80
C ASN A 71 -1.79 3.60 25.83
N ALA A 72 -2.47 4.54 25.15
CA ALA A 72 -2.08 5.94 25.14
C ALA A 72 -2.19 6.58 26.55
N ASP A 73 -1.16 7.30 26.97
CA ASP A 73 -1.15 8.04 28.23
C ASP A 73 -2.16 9.22 28.16
N PRO A 74 -3.22 9.22 28.99
CA PRO A 74 -4.22 10.27 28.98
C PRO A 74 -3.68 11.66 29.33
N LEU A 75 -2.57 11.76 30.07
CA LEU A 75 -1.95 13.03 30.44
C LEU A 75 -1.20 13.63 29.25
N ILE A 76 -0.40 12.83 28.56
CA ILE A 76 0.36 13.24 27.37
C ILE A 76 -0.59 13.62 26.24
N GLN A 77 -1.68 12.88 26.10
CA GLN A 77 -2.68 13.19 25.09
C GLN A 77 -3.40 14.51 25.33
N ARG A 78 -3.76 14.82 26.58
CA ARG A 78 -4.39 16.12 26.91
C ARG A 78 -3.49 17.31 26.57
N GLN A 79 -2.19 17.09 26.53
CA GLN A 79 -1.20 18.07 26.09
C GLN A 79 -1.02 18.13 24.57
N GLY A 80 -1.71 17.28 23.79
CA GLY A 80 -1.63 17.26 22.33
C GLY A 80 -0.25 16.85 21.80
N ARG A 81 0.47 15.98 22.53
CA ARG A 81 1.87 15.63 22.22
C ARG A 81 2.05 14.31 21.46
N TYR A 82 0.94 13.67 21.08
CA TYR A 82 0.97 12.58 20.12
C TYR A 82 0.87 13.15 18.71
N ASP A 83 1.79 12.74 17.86
CA ASP A 83 1.78 13.08 16.45
C ASP A 83 1.73 11.81 15.64
N ILE A 84 0.90 11.82 14.61
CA ILE A 84 0.80 10.73 13.66
C ILE A 84 1.15 11.24 12.28
N ILE A 85 1.96 10.43 11.58
CA ILE A 85 2.22 10.58 10.16
C ILE A 85 1.72 9.34 9.46
N VAL A 86 0.85 9.52 8.47
CA VAL A 86 0.34 8.43 7.62
C VAL A 86 0.91 8.59 6.23
N VAL A 87 1.44 7.50 5.69
CA VAL A 87 2.08 7.45 4.37
C VAL A 87 1.42 6.36 3.55
N LEU A 88 0.99 6.67 2.34
CA LEU A 88 0.56 5.72 1.32
C LEU A 88 1.61 5.69 0.21
N GLN A 89 2.30 4.56 0.09
CA GLN A 89 3.33 4.33 -0.92
C GLN A 89 2.81 3.38 -1.99
N GLY A 90 2.94 3.76 -3.25
CA GLY A 90 2.58 2.91 -4.37
C GLY A 90 3.62 1.83 -4.71
N PRO A 91 3.34 1.02 -5.74
CA PRO A 91 4.28 0.01 -6.21
C PRO A 91 5.61 0.65 -6.62
N SER A 92 6.70 0.01 -6.21
CA SER A 92 8.06 0.43 -6.54
C SER A 92 8.49 -0.13 -7.90
N ARG A 93 9.23 0.66 -8.67
CA ARG A 93 9.85 0.23 -9.93
C ARG A 93 11.15 0.96 -10.19
N ASP A 94 11.96 0.38 -11.08
CA ASP A 94 13.16 1.03 -11.56
C ASP A 94 12.78 2.09 -12.61
N LEU A 95 13.38 3.26 -12.49
CA LEU A 95 13.10 4.45 -13.30
C LEU A 95 14.37 5.04 -13.86
N VAL A 96 14.35 5.37 -15.15
CA VAL A 96 15.43 6.10 -15.83
C VAL A 96 14.99 7.56 -15.98
N VAL A 97 15.74 8.46 -15.37
CA VAL A 97 15.53 9.92 -15.46
C VAL A 97 16.43 10.44 -16.57
N ARG A 98 15.85 11.17 -17.52
CA ARG A 98 16.60 11.72 -18.67
C ARG A 98 16.55 13.23 -18.68
N LYS A 99 17.71 13.86 -18.85
CA LYS A 99 17.84 15.29 -19.05
C LYS A 99 17.74 15.59 -20.54
N LYS A 100 16.78 16.42 -20.92
CA LYS A 100 16.65 16.94 -22.28
C LYS A 100 17.33 18.30 -22.38
N GLU A 101 18.18 18.46 -23.38
CA GLU A 101 18.79 19.74 -23.72
C GLU A 101 18.59 20.05 -25.19
N ARG A 102 18.68 21.32 -25.55
CA ARG A 102 18.52 21.78 -26.93
C ARG A 102 19.88 22.00 -27.56
N TYR A 103 20.20 21.20 -28.57
CA TYR A 103 21.43 21.31 -29.33
C TYR A 103 21.09 21.58 -30.80
N LEU A 104 21.67 22.65 -31.37
CA LEU A 104 21.43 23.05 -32.77
C LEU A 104 19.94 23.10 -33.16
N GLY A 105 19.08 23.58 -32.25
CA GLY A 105 17.64 23.72 -32.48
C GLY A 105 16.79 22.48 -32.20
N VAL A 106 17.39 21.30 -31.99
CA VAL A 106 16.72 20.02 -31.73
C VAL A 106 16.85 19.60 -30.26
N TRP A 107 15.84 18.95 -29.71
CA TRP A 107 15.89 18.36 -28.37
C TRP A 107 16.60 17.02 -28.39
N VAL A 108 17.66 16.89 -27.62
CA VAL A 108 18.43 15.66 -27.45
C VAL A 108 18.40 15.22 -25.99
N ASN A 109 18.44 13.91 -25.75
CA ASN A 109 18.65 13.38 -24.40
C ASN A 109 20.15 13.50 -24.11
N ALA A 110 20.55 14.53 -23.37
CA ALA A 110 21.94 14.84 -23.13
C ALA A 110 22.57 13.91 -22.08
N ASP A 111 21.77 13.52 -21.07
CA ASP A 111 22.26 12.76 -19.93
C ASP A 111 21.12 11.94 -19.29
N SER A 112 21.46 10.87 -18.57
CA SER A 112 20.48 10.00 -17.92
C SER A 112 21.02 9.27 -16.70
N GLU A 113 20.17 9.11 -15.69
CA GLU A 113 20.48 8.40 -14.45
C GLU A 113 19.39 7.37 -14.15
N THR A 114 19.75 6.18 -13.66
CA THR A 114 18.79 5.13 -13.29
C THR A 114 18.68 5.02 -11.77
N PHE A 115 17.44 5.02 -11.27
CA PHE A 115 17.12 4.78 -9.87
C PHE A 115 16.33 3.50 -9.70
N LEU A 116 16.72 2.69 -8.72
CA LEU A 116 16.12 1.41 -8.39
C LEU A 116 15.04 1.56 -7.31
N GLY A 117 13.96 0.78 -7.43
CA GLY A 117 12.94 0.65 -6.38
C GLY A 117 12.15 1.93 -6.06
N VAL A 118 12.04 2.87 -7.01
CA VAL A 118 11.38 4.15 -6.79
C VAL A 118 9.86 3.97 -6.66
N PRO A 119 9.21 4.48 -5.60
CA PRO A 119 7.76 4.42 -5.48
C PRO A 119 7.09 5.23 -6.59
N LEU A 120 6.15 4.61 -7.32
CA LEU A 120 5.46 5.30 -8.41
C LEU A 120 4.53 6.41 -7.95
N SER A 121 3.94 6.26 -6.76
CA SER A 121 3.12 7.25 -6.07
C SER A 121 3.48 7.31 -4.60
N TYR A 122 3.29 8.48 -3.99
CA TYR A 122 3.59 8.74 -2.59
C TYR A 122 2.63 9.80 -2.07
N SER A 123 1.85 9.48 -1.05
CA SER A 123 0.95 10.44 -0.40
C SER A 123 1.24 10.42 1.09
N LEU A 124 1.41 11.59 1.69
CA LEU A 124 1.68 11.74 3.12
C LEU A 124 0.65 12.66 3.74
N ALA A 125 0.11 12.27 4.89
CA ALA A 125 -0.68 13.10 5.77
C ALA A 125 -0.02 13.17 7.14
N SER A 126 0.03 14.35 7.76
CA SER A 126 0.57 14.52 9.11
C SER A 126 -0.39 15.30 10.00
N THR A 127 -0.28 15.09 11.32
CA THR A 127 -1.08 15.82 12.32
C THR A 127 -0.66 17.30 12.38
N ARG A 128 0.65 17.55 12.40
CA ARG A 128 1.26 18.88 12.42
C ARG A 128 2.32 19.00 11.33
N ASN A 129 2.97 20.16 11.22
CA ASN A 129 4.07 20.33 10.29
C ASN A 129 5.21 19.37 10.66
N LEU A 130 5.86 18.75 9.67
CA LEU A 130 6.92 17.76 9.89
C LEU A 130 8.05 18.34 10.76
N GLN A 131 8.42 19.60 10.56
CA GLN A 131 9.44 20.27 11.37
C GLN A 131 9.11 20.38 12.87
N ASP A 132 7.82 20.30 13.25
CA ASP A 132 7.36 20.41 14.64
C ASP A 132 7.15 19.03 15.30
N ILE A 133 7.17 17.96 14.50
CA ILE A 133 6.95 16.59 14.96
C ILE A 133 8.28 15.97 15.36
N ALA A 134 9.25 15.87 14.45
CA ALA A 134 10.54 15.21 14.71
C ALA A 134 11.68 15.79 13.86
N ASP A 135 12.92 15.33 14.15
CA ASP A 135 14.11 15.77 13.42
C ASP A 135 14.22 15.13 12.03
N ASP A 136 14.83 15.86 11.10
CA ASP A 136 15.01 15.48 9.70
C ASP A 136 15.88 14.22 9.53
N LYS A 137 16.78 13.96 10.49
CA LYS A 137 17.54 12.70 10.55
C LYS A 137 16.62 11.50 10.75
N LEU A 138 15.65 11.59 11.65
CA LEU A 138 14.71 10.50 11.91
C LEU A 138 13.81 10.25 10.69
N TYR A 139 13.42 11.31 9.97
CA TYR A 139 12.65 11.18 8.74
C TYR A 139 13.41 10.46 7.62
N ARG A 140 14.72 10.68 7.48
CA ARG A 140 15.55 9.91 6.54
C ARG A 140 15.60 8.44 6.92
N GLU A 141 15.78 8.14 8.20
CA GLU A 141 15.83 6.76 8.70
C GLU A 141 14.50 6.01 8.47
N LEU A 142 13.38 6.67 8.75
CA LEU A 142 12.04 6.09 8.56
C LEU A 142 11.54 6.15 7.10
N SER A 143 12.29 6.80 6.22
CA SER A 143 11.91 7.10 4.83
C SER A 143 10.56 7.84 4.72
N VAL A 144 10.36 8.83 5.60
CA VAL A 144 9.13 9.63 5.70
C VAL A 144 9.38 11.02 5.13
N GLY A 145 8.56 11.43 4.18
CA GLY A 145 8.71 12.69 3.46
C GLY A 145 9.26 12.50 2.06
N VAL A 146 8.74 13.29 1.11
CA VAL A 146 9.11 13.17 -0.31
C VAL A 146 10.61 13.37 -0.52
N ARG A 147 11.24 14.24 0.25
CA ARG A 147 12.67 14.57 0.14
C ARG A 147 13.58 13.63 0.92
N ASN A 148 13.02 12.78 1.78
CA ASN A 148 13.77 12.08 2.82
C ASN A 148 13.97 10.59 2.51
N PHE A 149 13.14 9.99 1.65
CA PHE A 149 13.41 8.63 1.19
C PHE A 149 14.62 8.59 0.26
N TYR A 150 15.46 7.57 0.42
CA TYR A 150 16.67 7.37 -0.36
C TYR A 150 16.33 6.86 -1.76
N LEU A 151 16.75 7.59 -2.78
CA LEU A 151 16.72 7.13 -4.17
C LEU A 151 18.00 6.36 -4.42
N ARG A 152 17.90 5.03 -4.56
CA ARG A 152 19.06 4.17 -4.80
C ARG A 152 19.47 4.27 -6.27
N PRO A 153 20.66 4.80 -6.61
CA PRO A 153 21.16 4.74 -7.98
C PRO A 153 21.52 3.29 -8.37
N GLU A 154 21.42 2.97 -9.66
CA GLU A 154 21.85 1.68 -10.19
C GLU A 154 23.36 1.48 -10.07
N ASP A 155 24.14 2.53 -10.39
CA ASP A 155 25.59 2.58 -10.19
C ASP A 155 25.93 3.54 -9.05
N PRO A 156 26.20 3.06 -7.83
CA PRO A 156 26.63 3.90 -6.73
C PRO A 156 28.03 4.48 -6.95
N ALA A 157 28.90 3.83 -7.73
CA ALA A 157 30.28 4.26 -7.91
C ALA A 157 30.39 5.52 -8.77
N SER A 158 29.35 5.84 -9.54
CA SER A 158 29.23 7.09 -10.31
C SER A 158 28.88 8.32 -9.46
N LEU A 159 29.00 8.21 -8.11
CA LEU A 159 28.75 9.12 -6.97
C LEU A 159 29.07 10.62 -7.20
N SER A 160 28.52 11.17 -8.25
CA SER A 160 28.73 12.50 -8.79
C SER A 160 27.63 13.42 -8.28
N ALA A 161 27.91 14.72 -8.25
CA ALA A 161 26.91 15.75 -7.93
C ALA A 161 25.65 15.65 -8.82
N ASN A 162 25.73 14.97 -9.97
CA ASN A 162 24.61 14.72 -10.86
C ASN A 162 23.54 13.82 -10.23
N ILE A 163 23.89 12.74 -9.52
CA ILE A 163 22.88 11.80 -8.95
C ILE A 163 21.91 12.54 -8.02
N LEU A 164 22.44 13.39 -7.13
CA LEU A 164 21.61 14.19 -6.23
C LEU A 164 20.70 15.16 -6.99
N LYS A 165 21.23 15.77 -8.07
CA LYS A 165 20.46 16.65 -8.94
C LYS A 165 19.34 15.90 -9.66
N PHE A 166 19.64 14.76 -10.30
CA PHE A 166 18.66 13.91 -10.97
C PHE A 166 17.58 13.39 -10.01
N GLY A 167 17.97 13.01 -8.79
CA GLY A 167 17.04 12.55 -7.77
C GLY A 167 16.11 13.67 -7.28
N ASN A 168 16.62 14.88 -7.10
CA ASN A 168 15.79 16.05 -6.79
C ASN A 168 14.82 16.38 -7.94
N GLU A 169 15.31 16.42 -9.18
CA GLU A 169 14.46 16.69 -10.34
C GLU A 169 13.39 15.61 -10.55
N LEU A 170 13.70 14.34 -10.28
CA LEU A 170 12.73 13.26 -10.28
C LEU A 170 11.61 13.51 -9.27
N ARG A 171 11.95 13.89 -8.04
CA ARG A 171 10.97 14.22 -6.99
C ARG A 171 10.09 15.40 -7.40
N GLU A 172 10.70 16.48 -7.87
CA GLU A 172 9.97 17.66 -8.34
C GLU A 172 9.06 17.34 -9.52
N MET A 173 9.51 16.51 -10.47
CA MET A 173 8.68 16.03 -11.58
C MET A 173 7.47 15.24 -11.07
N LYS A 174 7.66 14.35 -10.09
CA LYS A 174 6.58 13.55 -9.50
C LYS A 174 5.59 14.39 -8.70
N ILE A 175 6.06 15.44 -8.02
CA ILE A 175 5.21 16.43 -7.35
C ILE A 175 4.37 17.19 -8.37
N ARG A 176 4.98 17.69 -9.46
CA ARG A 176 4.26 18.39 -10.54
C ARG A 176 3.21 17.50 -11.24
N GLN A 177 3.46 16.20 -11.32
CA GLN A 177 2.51 15.21 -11.84
C GLN A 177 1.38 14.87 -10.84
N GLY A 178 1.44 15.38 -9.61
CA GLY A 178 0.51 15.07 -8.53
C GLY A 178 0.65 13.63 -7.99
N LEU A 179 1.70 12.89 -8.37
CA LEU A 179 1.93 11.52 -7.88
C LEU A 179 2.53 11.53 -6.48
N TYR A 180 3.28 12.58 -6.16
CA TYR A 180 3.83 12.84 -4.83
C TYR A 180 3.10 14.01 -4.19
N SER A 181 2.47 13.77 -3.05
CA SER A 181 1.72 14.80 -2.32
C SER A 181 1.97 14.70 -0.81
N GLN A 182 1.91 15.87 -0.15
CA GLN A 182 2.03 15.99 1.30
C GLN A 182 0.92 16.91 1.79
N ARG A 183 0.13 16.44 2.75
CA ARG A 183 -1.00 17.16 3.34
C ARG A 183 -0.76 17.33 4.83
N ILE A 184 -0.32 18.52 5.20
CA ILE A 184 -0.17 18.92 6.61
C ILE A 184 -1.56 19.14 7.21
N GLY A 185 -1.80 18.64 8.42
CA GLY A 185 -3.12 18.65 9.05
C GLY A 185 -4.10 17.65 8.43
N GLY A 186 -3.62 16.72 7.59
CA GLY A 186 -4.44 15.67 7.00
C GLY A 186 -4.82 14.56 7.99
N VAL A 187 -4.26 14.57 9.20
CA VAL A 187 -4.57 13.63 10.28
C VAL A 187 -5.26 14.38 11.41
N GLU A 188 -6.47 13.93 11.74
CA GLU A 188 -7.32 14.51 12.78
C GLU A 188 -7.65 13.47 13.84
N PHE A 189 -7.51 13.85 15.11
CA PHE A 189 -8.01 13.04 16.22
C PHE A 189 -9.52 13.21 16.35
N LEU A 190 -10.26 12.11 16.19
CA LEU A 190 -11.71 12.06 16.41
C LEU A 190 -12.05 11.84 17.88
N SER A 191 -11.15 11.19 18.62
CA SER A 191 -11.28 10.94 20.04
C SER A 191 -9.91 10.87 20.73
N ARG A 192 -9.91 10.42 21.99
CA ARG A 192 -8.69 10.14 22.78
C ARG A 192 -7.89 8.93 22.27
N THR A 193 -8.35 8.20 21.29
CA THR A 193 -7.56 7.08 20.77
C THR A 193 -7.74 6.97 19.28
N LEU A 194 -8.91 7.38 18.77
CA LEU A 194 -9.24 7.27 17.37
C LEU A 194 -8.77 8.52 16.60
N PHE A 195 -8.14 8.27 15.46
CA PHE A 195 -7.80 9.29 14.48
C PHE A 195 -8.30 8.87 13.09
N ARG A 196 -8.36 9.87 12.22
CA ARG A 196 -8.66 9.73 10.80
C ARG A 196 -7.63 10.49 10.00
N ALA A 197 -7.05 9.83 9.01
CA ALA A 197 -6.12 10.41 8.07
C ALA A 197 -6.74 10.43 6.67
N THR A 198 -6.70 11.59 6.02
CA THR A 198 -7.25 11.78 4.67
C THR A 198 -6.11 12.02 3.68
N LEU A 199 -5.84 11.02 2.84
CA LEU A 199 -4.77 11.06 1.86
C LEU A 199 -5.33 11.28 0.45
N ASN A 200 -4.68 12.14 -0.33
CA ASN A 200 -5.06 12.33 -1.72
C ASN A 200 -4.56 11.17 -2.58
N LEU A 201 -5.46 10.57 -3.34
CA LEU A 201 -5.17 9.62 -4.40
C LEU A 201 -5.34 10.33 -5.75
N SER A 202 -4.23 10.58 -6.43
CA SER A 202 -4.22 11.28 -7.71
C SER A 202 -4.92 10.48 -8.82
N ALA A 203 -5.49 11.18 -9.81
CA ALA A 203 -6.11 10.58 -11.01
C ALA A 203 -5.16 9.63 -11.76
N ASN A 204 -3.86 9.93 -11.75
CA ASN A 204 -2.84 9.15 -12.44
C ASN A 204 -2.19 8.08 -11.53
N VAL A 205 -2.87 7.69 -10.45
CA VAL A 205 -2.34 6.68 -9.53
C VAL A 205 -2.05 5.37 -10.28
N PRO A 206 -0.86 4.78 -10.10
CA PRO A 206 -0.53 3.49 -10.70
C PRO A 206 -1.41 2.36 -10.11
N VAL A 207 -1.83 1.44 -10.98
CA VAL A 207 -2.42 0.16 -10.54
C VAL A 207 -1.38 -0.71 -9.84
N GLY A 208 -1.83 -1.53 -8.90
CA GLY A 208 -1.00 -2.46 -8.13
C GLY A 208 -1.22 -2.34 -6.62
N ARG A 209 -0.32 -2.94 -5.85
CA ARG A 209 -0.37 -2.91 -4.39
C ARG A 209 0.27 -1.63 -3.85
N HIS A 210 -0.49 -0.92 -3.04
CA HIS A 210 -0.06 0.24 -2.28
C HIS A 210 0.06 -0.15 -0.81
N ARG A 211 1.07 0.38 -0.13
CA ARG A 211 1.37 0.13 1.27
C ARG A 211 1.06 1.39 2.06
N ALA A 212 0.07 1.29 2.93
CA ALA A 212 -0.22 2.31 3.93
C ALA A 212 0.60 2.04 5.20
N ARG A 213 1.17 3.09 5.77
CA ARG A 213 1.93 3.09 7.01
C ARG A 213 1.42 4.20 7.90
N ALA A 214 1.22 3.95 9.18
CA ALA A 214 1.04 5.01 10.17
C ALA A 214 2.17 4.94 11.18
N LEU A 215 2.84 6.05 11.40
CA LEU A 215 3.94 6.19 12.34
C LEU A 215 3.47 7.04 13.51
N LEU A 216 3.62 6.49 14.72
CA LEU A 216 3.29 7.16 15.97
C LEU A 216 4.55 7.80 16.56
N PHE A 217 4.43 9.09 16.88
CA PHE A 217 5.45 9.88 17.54
C PHE A 217 4.93 10.46 18.84
N ARG A 218 5.84 10.63 19.80
CA ARG A 218 5.61 11.32 21.07
C ARG A 218 6.80 12.18 21.40
N ASN A 219 6.59 13.50 21.53
CA ASN A 219 7.66 14.46 21.83
C ASN A 219 8.87 14.35 20.87
N GLY A 220 8.62 14.08 19.58
CA GLY A 220 9.67 13.89 18.58
C GLY A 220 10.44 12.58 18.62
N VAL A 221 10.01 11.64 19.46
CA VAL A 221 10.52 10.27 19.46
C VAL A 221 9.55 9.37 18.71
N PHE A 222 10.09 8.55 17.81
CA PHE A 222 9.33 7.48 17.15
C PHE A 222 9.05 6.35 18.14
N LEU A 223 7.80 5.88 18.18
CA LEU A 223 7.36 4.82 19.09
C LEU A 223 7.10 3.52 18.33
N ARG A 224 6.08 3.52 17.47
CA ARG A 224 5.58 2.35 16.75
C ARG A 224 5.08 2.73 15.37
N GLU A 225 5.05 1.75 14.47
CA GLU A 225 4.38 1.86 13.18
C GLU A 225 3.35 0.74 12.97
N ALA A 226 2.28 1.07 12.27
CA ALA A 226 1.28 0.11 11.80
C ALA A 226 1.20 0.14 10.28
N ASN A 227 0.83 -0.99 9.70
CA ASN A 227 0.92 -1.21 8.26
C ASN A 227 -0.38 -1.81 7.73
N ALA A 228 -0.85 -1.31 6.60
CA ALA A 228 -2.00 -1.85 5.88
C ALA A 228 -1.70 -1.89 4.37
N SER A 229 -2.42 -2.75 3.65
CA SER A 229 -2.27 -2.91 2.20
C SER A 229 -3.53 -2.45 1.50
N LEU A 230 -3.38 -1.62 0.47
CA LEU A 230 -4.44 -1.18 -0.41
C LEU A 230 -4.16 -1.74 -1.81
N GLU A 231 -5.13 -2.38 -2.43
CA GLU A 231 -5.02 -2.87 -3.79
C GLU A 231 -5.76 -1.96 -4.76
N ILE A 232 -5.07 -1.46 -5.78
CA ILE A 232 -5.67 -0.64 -6.83
C ILE A 232 -5.71 -1.43 -8.12
N VAL A 233 -6.92 -1.71 -8.61
CA VAL A 233 -7.17 -2.51 -9.81
C VAL A 233 -7.84 -1.66 -10.88
N LYS A 234 -7.73 -2.05 -12.15
CA LYS A 234 -8.49 -1.39 -13.22
C LYS A 234 -9.92 -1.92 -13.23
N ALA A 235 -10.91 -1.03 -13.18
CA ALA A 235 -12.32 -1.36 -13.37
C ALA A 235 -12.56 -1.74 -14.84
N SER A 236 -12.91 -3.01 -15.06
CA SER A 236 -13.16 -3.60 -16.38
C SER A 236 -14.67 -3.56 -16.64
N VAL A 237 -15.19 -2.54 -17.30
CA VAL A 237 -16.62 -2.49 -17.68
C VAL A 237 -16.92 -3.50 -18.80
N GLU A 238 -15.88 -4.01 -19.48
CA GLU A 238 -15.94 -5.27 -20.22
C GLU A 238 -16.35 -6.46 -19.33
N GLN A 239 -15.98 -6.46 -18.05
CA GLN A 239 -16.30 -7.51 -17.09
C GLN A 239 -17.80 -7.62 -16.79
N SER A 240 -18.50 -6.48 -16.73
CA SER A 240 -19.93 -6.47 -16.40
C SER A 240 -20.80 -6.95 -17.57
N ILE A 241 -20.39 -6.70 -18.82
CA ILE A 241 -21.07 -7.24 -20.01
C ILE A 241 -20.96 -8.78 -20.03
N TYR A 242 -19.77 -9.30 -19.70
CA TYR A 242 -19.50 -10.74 -19.60
C TYR A 242 -20.33 -11.45 -18.52
N ASP A 243 -20.44 -10.83 -17.34
CA ASP A 243 -21.17 -11.40 -16.21
C ASP A 243 -22.68 -11.52 -16.51
N ILE A 244 -23.26 -10.56 -17.23
CA ILE A 244 -24.66 -10.54 -17.64
C ILE A 244 -24.97 -11.63 -18.69
N ALA A 245 -24.07 -11.82 -19.66
CA ALA A 245 -24.22 -12.84 -20.69
C ALA A 245 -24.25 -14.27 -20.12
N HIS A 246 -23.61 -14.54 -18.97
CA HIS A 246 -23.53 -15.87 -18.37
C HIS A 246 -24.57 -16.12 -17.26
N LYS A 247 -24.86 -15.12 -16.42
CA LYS A 247 -25.89 -15.27 -15.37
C LYS A 247 -27.32 -15.25 -15.91
N TYR A 248 -27.57 -14.56 -17.02
CA TYR A 248 -28.87 -14.49 -17.70
C TYR A 248 -28.77 -14.99 -19.15
N SER A 249 -28.08 -16.12 -19.33
CA SER A 249 -27.70 -16.66 -20.65
C SER A 249 -28.88 -16.96 -21.57
N PHE A 250 -30.01 -17.40 -21.03
CA PHE A 250 -31.21 -17.64 -21.82
C PHE A 250 -31.76 -16.35 -22.46
N TYR A 251 -31.90 -15.28 -21.66
CA TYR A 251 -32.42 -14.00 -22.15
C TYR A 251 -31.42 -13.29 -23.06
N TYR A 252 -30.12 -13.42 -22.77
CA TYR A 252 -29.06 -12.90 -23.63
C TYR A 252 -29.04 -13.61 -25.00
N GLY A 253 -29.25 -14.93 -25.03
CA GLY A 253 -29.36 -15.70 -26.26
C GLY A 253 -30.57 -15.32 -27.12
N LEU A 254 -31.73 -15.11 -26.48
CA LEU A 254 -32.93 -14.65 -27.19
C LEU A 254 -32.71 -13.27 -27.81
N PHE A 255 -32.08 -12.36 -27.07
CA PHE A 255 -31.72 -11.04 -27.55
C PHE A 255 -30.76 -11.10 -28.76
N ALA A 256 -29.78 -12.01 -28.73
CA ALA A 256 -28.84 -12.19 -29.82
C ALA A 256 -29.50 -12.74 -31.10
N VAL A 257 -30.40 -13.73 -30.98
CA VAL A 257 -31.14 -14.28 -32.14
C VAL A 257 -32.03 -13.22 -32.75
N PHE A 258 -32.73 -12.43 -31.92
CA PHE A 258 -33.53 -11.31 -32.39
C PHE A 258 -32.69 -10.31 -33.20
N LEU A 259 -31.49 -9.97 -32.71
CA LEU A 259 -30.53 -9.10 -33.40
C LEU A 259 -30.05 -9.69 -34.74
N ALA A 260 -29.81 -11.01 -34.79
CA ALA A 260 -29.35 -11.70 -35.98
C ALA A 260 -30.43 -11.75 -37.07
N VAL A 261 -31.69 -12.00 -36.69
CA VAL A 261 -32.82 -11.99 -37.62
C VAL A 261 -33.02 -10.59 -38.21
N LEU A 262 -32.98 -9.56 -37.35
CA LEU A 262 -33.05 -8.17 -37.81
C LEU A 262 -31.93 -7.84 -38.79
N THR A 263 -30.70 -8.26 -38.46
CA THR A 263 -29.53 -7.98 -39.30
C THR A 263 -29.58 -8.74 -40.63
N GLY A 264 -30.00 -10.00 -40.64
CA GLY A 264 -30.13 -10.81 -41.86
C GLY A 264 -31.25 -10.31 -42.77
N TRP A 265 -32.37 -9.88 -42.19
CA TRP A 265 -33.45 -9.21 -42.92
C TRP A 265 -32.97 -7.88 -43.54
N ALA A 266 -32.24 -7.07 -42.78
CA ALA A 266 -31.66 -5.81 -43.27
C ALA A 266 -30.62 -6.05 -44.38
N GLY A 267 -29.77 -7.06 -44.23
CA GLY A 267 -28.78 -7.43 -45.25
C GLY A 267 -29.45 -7.90 -46.55
N ARG A 268 -30.53 -8.68 -46.46
CA ARG A 268 -31.32 -9.09 -47.64
C ARG A 268 -31.89 -7.88 -48.39
N ILE A 269 -32.33 -6.85 -47.67
CA ILE A 269 -32.87 -5.63 -48.29
C ILE A 269 -31.76 -4.81 -48.95
N LEU A 270 -30.58 -4.74 -48.34
CA LEU A 270 -29.44 -3.98 -48.87
C LEU A 270 -28.74 -4.65 -50.06
N PHE A 271 -28.71 -5.98 -50.14
CA PHE A 271 -28.06 -6.72 -51.23
C PHE A 271 -29.02 -7.31 -52.26
N LYS A 272 -30.31 -6.95 -52.20
CA LYS A 272 -31.23 -7.26 -53.28
C LYS A 272 -30.86 -6.39 -54.49
N LYS A 273 -30.01 -6.94 -55.36
CA LYS A 273 -29.64 -6.35 -56.64
C LYS A 273 -30.69 -6.80 -57.68
N ASP A 274 -31.30 -5.83 -58.34
CA ASP A 274 -32.01 -6.07 -59.60
C ASP A 274 -31.02 -6.55 -60.70
#